data_AF-A0AAU0F753-F1
#
_entry.id   AF-A0AAU0F753-F1
#
_cell.length_a   1.000
_cell.length_b   1.000
_cell.length_c   1.000
_cell.angle_alpha   90.00
_cell.angle_beta   90.00
_cell.angle_gamma   90.00
#
_symmetry.space_group_name_H-M   'P 1'
#
loop_
_entity.id
_entity.type
_entity.pdbx_description
1 polymer ?
#
loop_
_entity_poly.entity_id
_entity_poly.type
_entity_poly.pdbx_seq_one_letter_code
_entity_poly.pdbx_strand_id
1 'polypeptide(L)'
;MKILHLIWMGFLLLSCRGEAIEDLQKVDQVLNIYVKNAAGKDLLNTKLAESYYSIEFKDMQGEYDREVISLTKKQDANGGYHYEYVVGAKRILLPNATDALKTYKSIIAVQYRLTTTSDTEEQVMEIFYKWTPTLFQLETITYDGQVIFEKSTEGVSVITIEK
;
A
#
# COMPACT_ATOMS: atom_id res chain seq x y z
N MET A 1 5.86 54.34 -33.68
CA MET A 1 5.65 52.88 -33.57
C MET A 1 6.82 52.23 -32.83
N LYS A 2 6.96 52.47 -31.52
CA LYS A 2 8.09 51.96 -30.70
C LYS A 2 7.71 51.57 -29.26
N ILE A 3 6.41 51.59 -28.91
CA ILE A 3 5.93 51.28 -27.55
C ILE A 3 5.36 49.86 -27.45
N LEU A 4 5.18 49.16 -28.59
CA LEU A 4 4.57 47.82 -28.60
C LEU A 4 5.55 46.66 -28.28
N HIS A 5 6.86 46.91 -28.26
CA HIS A 5 7.86 45.85 -28.04
C HIS A 5 8.28 45.68 -26.57
N LEU A 6 7.84 46.57 -25.67
CA LEU A 6 8.21 46.48 -24.25
C LEU A 6 7.25 45.62 -23.41
N ILE A 7 6.09 45.24 -23.97
CA ILE A 7 5.05 44.49 -23.24
C ILE A 7 5.27 42.97 -23.32
N TRP A 8 6.02 42.47 -24.30
CA TRP A 8 6.23 41.02 -24.45
C TRP A 8 7.39 40.45 -23.59
N MET A 9 8.26 41.30 -23.05
CA MET A 9 9.42 40.84 -22.26
C MET A 9 9.19 40.84 -20.73
N GLY A 10 8.00 41.25 -20.27
CA GLY A 10 7.67 41.36 -18.85
C GLY A 10 6.91 40.17 -18.24
N PHE A 11 6.45 39.21 -19.06
CA PHE A 11 5.57 38.13 -18.59
C PHE A 11 6.26 36.77 -18.36
N LEU A 12 7.57 36.68 -18.57
CA LEU A 12 8.32 35.42 -18.40
C LEU A 12 9.00 35.24 -17.04
N LEU A 13 8.83 36.18 -16.09
CA LEU A 13 9.53 36.15 -14.80
C LEU A 13 8.62 35.92 -13.57
N LEU A 14 7.34 35.59 -13.77
CA LEU A 14 6.39 35.37 -12.66
C LEU A 14 5.88 33.92 -12.51
N SER A 15 6.37 32.97 -13.31
CA SER A 15 5.93 31.56 -13.21
C SER A 15 6.88 30.62 -12.46
N CYS A 16 7.83 31.15 -11.69
CA CYS A 16 8.49 30.38 -10.63
C CYS A 16 7.96 30.87 -9.28
N ARG A 17 6.68 30.58 -8.99
CA ARG A 17 6.32 30.38 -7.59
C ARG A 17 7.09 29.12 -7.17
N GLY A 18 8.23 29.32 -6.54
CA GLY A 18 8.85 28.27 -5.74
C GLY A 18 7.84 27.91 -4.67
N GLU A 19 7.09 26.84 -4.89
CA GLU A 19 6.41 26.14 -3.81
C GLU A 19 7.51 25.84 -2.80
N ALA A 20 7.36 26.38 -1.59
CA ALA A 20 8.29 26.11 -0.51
C ALA A 20 8.33 24.59 -0.35
N ILE A 21 9.52 24.01 -0.51
CA ILE A 21 9.78 22.57 -0.34
C ILE A 21 9.39 22.10 1.07
N GLU A 22 9.10 23.03 2.00
CA GLU A 22 8.66 22.79 3.37
C GLU A 22 7.22 22.26 3.51
N ASP A 23 6.38 22.31 2.46
CA ASP A 23 4.97 21.88 2.53
C ASP A 23 4.69 20.49 1.90
N LEU A 24 5.71 19.73 1.48
CA LEU A 24 5.48 18.39 0.93
C LEU A 24 5.25 17.37 2.05
N GLN A 25 4.00 16.89 2.16
CA GLN A 25 3.65 15.80 3.07
C GLN A 25 4.49 14.54 2.81
N LYS A 26 5.16 14.02 3.86
CA LYS A 26 5.89 12.74 3.80
C LYS A 26 4.90 11.58 3.63
N VAL A 27 5.16 10.69 2.68
CA VAL A 27 4.33 9.51 2.42
C VAL A 27 5.14 8.23 2.68
N ASP A 28 4.71 7.42 3.65
CA ASP A 28 5.34 6.15 4.04
C ASP A 28 4.31 5.01 4.04
N GLN A 29 4.02 4.51 2.84
CA GLN A 29 2.91 3.57 2.60
C GLN A 29 3.32 2.25 1.97
N VAL A 30 4.60 2.10 1.66
CA VAL A 30 5.12 0.88 1.02
C VAL A 30 5.11 -0.24 2.05
N LEU A 31 4.42 -1.32 1.69
CA LEU A 31 4.28 -2.54 2.48
C LEU A 31 4.80 -3.73 1.67
N ASN A 32 5.74 -4.46 2.25
CA ASN A 32 6.18 -5.75 1.72
C ASN A 32 5.48 -6.89 2.45
N ILE A 33 4.77 -7.71 1.70
CA ILE A 33 3.94 -8.81 2.19
C ILE A 33 4.61 -10.13 1.83
N TYR A 34 5.15 -10.81 2.84
CA TYR A 34 5.64 -12.18 2.72
C TYR A 34 4.52 -13.15 3.06
N VAL A 35 4.53 -14.32 2.43
CA VAL A 35 3.63 -15.43 2.77
C VAL A 35 4.48 -16.66 3.02
N LYS A 36 4.41 -17.19 4.23
CA LYS A 36 5.24 -18.32 4.67
C LYS A 36 4.39 -19.37 5.37
N ASN A 37 4.87 -20.61 5.40
CA ASN A 37 4.29 -21.60 6.30
C ASN A 37 4.85 -21.50 7.72
N ALA A 38 4.30 -22.27 8.66
CA ALA A 38 4.78 -22.36 10.04
C ALA A 38 6.27 -22.78 10.18
N ALA A 39 6.84 -23.44 9.16
CA ALA A 39 8.26 -23.78 9.10
C ALA A 39 9.14 -22.67 8.49
N GLY A 40 8.55 -21.51 8.15
CA GLY A 40 9.23 -20.37 7.54
C GLY A 40 9.50 -20.50 6.04
N LYS A 41 8.95 -21.51 5.37
CA LYS A 41 9.11 -21.73 3.92
C LYS A 41 8.32 -20.71 3.13
N ASP A 42 8.94 -20.12 2.13
CA ASP A 42 8.32 -19.15 1.22
C ASP A 42 7.26 -19.82 0.33
N LEU A 43 6.00 -19.46 0.53
CA LEU A 43 4.85 -20.00 -0.21
C LEU A 43 4.56 -19.24 -1.50
N LEU A 44 5.29 -18.16 -1.77
CA LEU A 44 5.25 -17.44 -3.04
C LEU A 44 6.23 -18.04 -4.05
N ASN A 45 7.17 -18.88 -3.63
CA ASN A 45 8.15 -19.48 -4.52
C ASN A 45 7.56 -20.67 -5.31
N THR A 46 6.95 -20.43 -6.45
CA THR A 46 6.26 -21.44 -7.29
C THR A 46 7.12 -22.65 -7.73
N LYS A 47 8.43 -22.64 -7.46
CA LYS A 47 9.32 -23.81 -7.64
C LYS A 47 9.22 -24.84 -6.50
N LEU A 48 8.62 -24.49 -5.36
CA LEU A 48 8.45 -25.39 -4.22
C LEU A 48 7.07 -26.07 -4.27
N ALA A 49 7.03 -27.37 -3.95
CA ALA A 49 5.82 -28.21 -4.08
C ALA A 49 4.61 -27.77 -3.24
N GLU A 50 4.81 -27.01 -2.17
CA GLU A 50 3.76 -26.57 -1.24
C GLU A 50 3.35 -25.10 -1.47
N SER A 51 3.79 -24.49 -2.58
CA SER A 51 3.53 -23.08 -2.85
C SER A 51 2.12 -22.85 -3.37
N TYR A 52 1.60 -21.66 -3.13
CA TYR A 52 0.37 -21.22 -3.77
C TYR A 52 0.63 -20.95 -5.26
N TYR A 53 -0.27 -21.45 -6.12
CA TYR A 53 -0.23 -21.16 -7.55
C TYR A 53 -0.68 -19.72 -7.84
N SER A 54 -1.66 -19.24 -7.07
CA SER A 54 -2.18 -17.88 -7.17
C SER A 54 -2.55 -17.35 -5.79
N ILE A 55 -2.16 -16.10 -5.55
CA ILE A 55 -2.64 -15.28 -4.44
C ILE A 55 -3.16 -13.98 -5.04
N GLU A 56 -4.43 -13.68 -4.79
CA GLU A 56 -5.10 -12.47 -5.25
C GLU A 56 -5.44 -11.58 -4.06
N PHE A 57 -5.25 -10.28 -4.22
CA PHE A 57 -5.64 -9.27 -3.25
C PHE A 57 -6.81 -8.49 -3.85
N LYS A 58 -7.95 -8.43 -3.16
CA LYS A 58 -9.17 -7.81 -3.67
C LYS A 58 -9.67 -6.74 -2.72
N ASP A 59 -9.87 -5.53 -3.24
CA ASP A 59 -10.44 -4.43 -2.49
C ASP A 59 -11.93 -4.70 -2.23
N MET A 60 -12.31 -4.78 -0.96
CA MET A 60 -13.69 -5.00 -0.54
C MET A 60 -14.49 -3.68 -0.43
N GLN A 61 -13.84 -2.54 -0.63
CA GLN A 61 -14.46 -1.22 -0.47
C GLN A 61 -14.47 -0.41 -1.76
N GLY A 62 -13.97 -0.97 -2.88
CA GLY A 62 -13.82 -0.36 -4.20
C GLY A 62 -15.11 0.16 -4.84
N GLU A 63 -15.04 0.58 -6.10
CA GLU A 63 -16.25 0.94 -6.86
C GLU A 63 -17.11 -0.29 -7.14
N TYR A 64 -16.46 -1.41 -7.42
CA TYR A 64 -17.05 -2.73 -7.53
C TYR A 64 -16.64 -3.59 -6.34
N ASP A 65 -17.53 -4.49 -5.91
CA ASP A 65 -17.19 -5.46 -4.88
C ASP A 65 -16.04 -6.36 -5.38
N ARG A 66 -15.00 -6.50 -4.55
CA ARG A 66 -13.84 -7.38 -4.77
C ARG A 66 -13.04 -7.07 -6.03
N GLU A 67 -12.71 -5.80 -6.23
CA GLU A 67 -11.84 -5.35 -7.31
C GLU A 67 -10.40 -5.83 -7.10
N VAL A 68 -9.77 -6.42 -8.13
CA VAL A 68 -8.40 -6.96 -8.01
C VAL A 68 -7.38 -5.83 -7.86
N ILE A 69 -6.61 -5.89 -6.78
CA ILE A 69 -5.49 -4.99 -6.52
C ILE A 69 -4.24 -5.54 -7.20
N SER A 70 -3.66 -4.75 -8.10
CA SER A 70 -2.44 -5.14 -8.81
C SER A 70 -1.21 -4.91 -7.93
N LEU A 71 -0.67 -6.00 -7.36
CA LEU A 71 0.56 -5.97 -6.57
C LEU A 71 1.75 -6.45 -7.39
N THR A 72 2.92 -5.86 -7.13
CA THR A 72 4.15 -6.30 -7.79
C THR A 72 4.81 -7.39 -6.96
N LYS A 73 4.97 -8.59 -7.52
CA LYS A 73 5.79 -9.64 -6.90
C LYS A 73 7.27 -9.35 -7.14
N LYS A 74 8.04 -9.27 -6.05
CA LYS A 74 9.49 -9.01 -6.07
C LYS A 74 10.24 -10.13 -5.36
N GLN A 75 11.54 -10.20 -5.61
CA GLN A 75 12.48 -11.07 -4.91
C GLN A 75 13.44 -10.20 -4.11
N ASP A 76 13.68 -10.55 -2.85
CA ASP A 76 14.63 -9.88 -1.98
C ASP A 76 16.08 -10.35 -2.23
N ALA A 77 17.04 -9.71 -1.55
CA ALA A 77 18.47 -10.03 -1.70
C ALA A 77 18.84 -11.44 -1.23
N ASN A 78 18.02 -12.07 -0.39
CA ASN A 78 18.20 -13.43 0.11
C ASN A 78 17.49 -14.48 -0.75
N GLY A 79 16.79 -14.04 -1.81
CA GLY A 79 16.06 -14.90 -2.73
C GLY A 79 14.61 -15.19 -2.31
N GLY A 80 14.11 -14.60 -1.22
CA GLY A 80 12.72 -14.72 -0.80
C GLY A 80 11.79 -13.83 -1.62
N TYR A 81 10.59 -14.32 -1.95
CA TYR A 81 9.59 -13.56 -2.67
C TYR A 81 8.67 -12.80 -1.71
N HIS A 82 8.20 -11.63 -2.13
CA HIS A 82 7.16 -10.85 -1.47
C HIS A 82 6.30 -10.10 -2.50
N TYR A 83 5.10 -9.67 -2.09
CA TYR A 83 4.34 -8.67 -2.80
C TYR A 83 4.63 -7.28 -2.25
N GLU A 84 4.88 -6.32 -3.12
CA GLU A 84 4.96 -4.91 -2.77
C GLU A 84 3.59 -4.26 -2.99
N TYR A 85 3.01 -3.75 -1.89
CA TYR A 85 1.81 -2.94 -1.87
C TYR A 85 2.19 -1.47 -1.65
N VAL A 86 1.86 -0.62 -2.61
CA VAL A 86 2.10 0.84 -2.54
C VAL A 86 0.75 1.58 -2.49
N VAL A 87 -0.17 1.18 -3.36
CA VAL A 87 -1.49 1.76 -3.53
C VAL A 87 -2.41 0.74 -4.19
N GLY A 88 -3.72 0.91 -4.06
CA GLY A 88 -4.70 0.25 -4.91
C GLY A 88 -6.02 -0.05 -4.21
N ALA A 89 -5.99 -0.36 -2.91
CA ALA A 89 -7.23 -0.44 -2.16
C ALA A 89 -7.76 0.96 -1.84
N LYS A 90 -9.08 1.12 -1.95
CA LYS A 90 -9.78 2.32 -1.51
C LYS A 90 -9.58 2.52 -0.01
N ARG A 91 -9.49 3.79 0.37
CA ARG A 91 -9.22 4.24 1.73
C ARG A 91 -10.45 4.98 2.23
N ILE A 92 -11.12 4.42 3.24
CA ILE A 92 -12.30 5.02 3.86
C ILE A 92 -11.87 5.77 5.12
N LEU A 93 -12.24 7.04 5.20
CA LEU A 93 -12.02 7.87 6.39
C LEU A 93 -12.88 7.36 7.54
N LEU A 94 -12.27 7.11 8.70
CA LEU A 94 -12.99 6.70 9.91
C LEU A 94 -13.67 7.90 10.60
N PRO A 95 -14.79 7.69 11.31
CA PRO A 95 -15.39 8.71 12.14
C PRO A 95 -14.39 9.11 13.25
N ASN A 96 -14.32 10.40 13.58
CA ASN A 96 -13.33 11.07 14.47
C ASN A 96 -12.14 11.75 13.78
N ALA A 97 -12.23 11.96 12.47
CA ALA A 97 -11.29 12.80 11.74
C ALA A 97 -11.28 14.26 12.22
N THR A 98 -10.10 14.84 12.35
CA THR A 98 -9.86 16.27 12.60
C THR A 98 -8.93 16.85 11.54
N ASP A 99 -8.74 18.16 11.53
CA ASP A 99 -7.76 18.79 10.63
C ASP A 99 -6.31 18.42 10.96
N ALA A 100 -6.04 18.04 12.22
CA ALA A 100 -4.70 17.65 12.67
C ALA A 100 -4.42 16.15 12.48
N LEU A 101 -5.45 15.31 12.50
CA LEU A 101 -5.32 13.85 12.51
C LEU A 101 -6.51 13.20 11.81
N LYS A 102 -6.22 12.31 10.87
CA LYS A 102 -7.21 11.47 10.18
C LYS A 102 -6.73 10.03 10.18
N THR A 103 -7.66 9.09 10.35
CA THR A 103 -7.40 7.67 10.20
C THR A 103 -8.17 7.15 9.00
N TYR A 104 -7.48 6.49 8.09
CA TYR A 104 -8.09 5.83 6.95
C TYR A 104 -8.01 4.31 7.13
N LYS A 105 -8.98 3.58 6.59
CA LYS A 105 -8.99 2.12 6.55
C LYS A 105 -9.18 1.61 5.13
N SER A 106 -8.43 0.58 4.77
CA SER A 106 -8.68 -0.28 3.61
C SER A 106 -8.99 -1.69 4.08
N ILE A 107 -9.95 -2.37 3.43
CA ILE A 107 -10.28 -3.77 3.69
C ILE A 107 -9.99 -4.57 2.42
N ILE A 108 -9.13 -5.59 2.55
CA ILE A 108 -8.64 -6.39 1.44
C ILE A 108 -8.94 -7.86 1.73
N ALA A 109 -9.66 -8.52 0.82
CA ALA A 109 -9.77 -9.97 0.79
C ALA A 109 -8.52 -10.55 0.15
N VAL A 110 -7.81 -11.42 0.86
CA VAL A 110 -6.65 -12.16 0.36
C VAL A 110 -7.11 -13.57 0.03
N GLN A 111 -7.09 -13.90 -1.26
CA GLN A 111 -7.55 -15.19 -1.77
C GLN A 111 -6.36 -16.06 -2.16
N TYR A 112 -6.33 -17.28 -1.61
CA TYR A 112 -5.30 -18.27 -1.85
C TYR A 112 -5.87 -19.41 -2.69
N ARG A 113 -5.19 -19.76 -3.78
CA ARG A 113 -5.52 -20.93 -4.60
C ARG A 113 -4.36 -21.92 -4.61
N LEU A 114 -4.65 -23.11 -4.11
CA LEU A 114 -3.73 -24.24 -4.15
C LEU A 114 -3.77 -24.89 -5.54
N THR A 115 -2.63 -25.40 -5.99
CA THR A 115 -2.53 -26.15 -7.25
C THR A 115 -3.32 -27.47 -7.20
N THR A 116 -3.54 -28.00 -6.00
CA THR A 116 -4.06 -29.34 -5.76
C THR A 116 -5.58 -29.41 -5.59
N THR A 117 -6.26 -28.27 -5.43
CA THR A 117 -7.70 -28.20 -5.16
C THR A 117 -8.36 -27.07 -5.94
N SER A 118 -9.66 -27.18 -6.20
CA SER A 118 -10.47 -26.07 -6.73
C SER A 118 -10.84 -25.03 -5.67
N ASP A 119 -10.57 -25.32 -4.40
CA ASP A 119 -10.96 -24.48 -3.28
C ASP A 119 -10.13 -23.19 -3.26
N THR A 120 -10.84 -22.08 -3.04
CA THR A 120 -10.23 -20.78 -2.76
C THR A 120 -10.41 -20.50 -1.27
N GLU A 121 -9.31 -20.41 -0.56
CA GLU A 121 -9.31 -19.94 0.82
C GLU A 121 -9.25 -18.41 0.82
N GLU A 122 -10.02 -17.77 1.69
CA GLU A 122 -10.08 -16.32 1.78
C GLU A 122 -9.94 -15.86 3.23
N GLN A 123 -9.12 -14.82 3.42
CA GLN A 123 -8.89 -14.16 4.70
C GLN A 123 -8.95 -12.64 4.52
N VAL A 124 -9.21 -11.92 5.60
CA VAL A 124 -9.42 -10.47 5.56
C VAL A 124 -8.22 -9.75 6.17
N MET A 125 -7.61 -8.88 5.38
CA MET A 125 -6.59 -7.94 5.82
C MET A 125 -7.17 -6.54 5.94
N GLU A 126 -7.05 -5.89 7.09
CA GLU A 126 -7.38 -4.47 7.24
C GLU A 126 -6.11 -3.66 7.42
N ILE A 127 -5.97 -2.59 6.64
CA ILE A 127 -4.85 -1.67 6.70
C ILE A 127 -5.34 -0.34 7.22
N PHE A 128 -4.79 0.10 8.35
CA PHE A 128 -5.03 1.40 8.95
C PHE A 128 -3.90 2.36 8.60
N TYR A 129 -4.26 3.57 8.21
CA TYR A 129 -3.33 4.62 7.85
C TYR A 129 -3.55 5.83 8.74
N LYS A 130 -2.44 6.42 9.18
CA LYS A 130 -2.42 7.69 9.90
C LYS A 130 -2.07 8.81 8.96
N TRP A 131 -2.88 9.86 8.99
CA TRP A 131 -2.64 11.10 8.26
C TRP A 131 -2.60 12.28 9.22
N THR A 132 -1.64 13.16 8.99
CA THR A 132 -1.47 14.49 9.59
C THR A 132 -1.02 15.43 8.48
N PRO A 133 -1.08 16.77 8.61
CA PRO A 133 -0.63 17.67 7.55
C PRO A 133 0.77 17.38 6.98
N THR A 134 1.69 16.87 7.80
CA THR A 134 3.08 16.60 7.40
C THR A 134 3.40 15.14 7.10
N LEU A 135 2.51 14.18 7.44
CA LEU A 135 2.79 12.75 7.32
C LEU A 135 1.54 11.94 6.96
N PHE A 136 1.69 11.06 5.97
CA PHE A 136 0.72 10.01 5.65
C PHE A 136 1.42 8.65 5.61
N GLN A 137 1.05 7.76 6.53
CA GLN A 137 1.76 6.49 6.69
C GLN A 137 0.85 5.32 7.09
N LEU A 138 1.36 4.10 6.95
CA LEU A 138 0.79 2.92 7.60
C LEU A 138 0.87 3.06 9.12
N GLU A 139 -0.18 2.65 9.82
CA GLU A 139 -0.26 2.68 11.29
C GLU A 139 -0.36 1.27 11.86
N THR A 140 -1.36 0.51 11.44
CA THR A 140 -1.64 -0.85 11.95
C THR A 140 -2.13 -1.72 10.80
N ILE A 141 -1.80 -3.01 10.82
CA ILE A 141 -2.39 -4.01 9.93
C ILE A 141 -2.95 -5.15 10.76
N THR A 142 -4.21 -5.49 10.50
CA THR A 142 -4.83 -6.70 11.04
C THR A 142 -5.02 -7.75 9.95
N TYR A 143 -4.99 -9.00 10.35
CA TYR A 143 -5.25 -10.15 9.50
C TYR A 143 -6.16 -11.12 10.24
N ASP A 144 -7.35 -11.36 9.70
CA ASP A 144 -8.48 -12.04 10.37
C ASP A 144 -8.72 -11.52 11.81
N GLY A 145 -8.62 -10.20 11.97
CA GLY A 145 -8.83 -9.51 13.25
C GLY A 145 -7.64 -9.55 14.22
N GLN A 146 -6.54 -10.23 13.89
CA GLN A 146 -5.32 -10.22 14.70
C GLN A 146 -4.35 -9.14 14.20
N VAL A 147 -3.78 -8.36 15.13
CA VAL A 147 -2.75 -7.37 14.79
C VAL A 147 -1.46 -8.09 14.40
N ILE A 148 -1.00 -7.87 13.17
CA ILE A 148 0.25 -8.45 12.63
C ILE A 148 1.33 -7.39 12.35
N PHE A 149 0.97 -6.11 12.48
CA PHE A 149 1.88 -4.99 12.28
C PHE A 149 1.41 -3.76 13.06
N GLU A 150 2.37 -3.08 13.69
CA GLU A 150 2.21 -1.73 14.22
C GLU A 150 3.44 -0.91 13.85
N LYS A 151 3.22 0.30 13.34
CA LYS A 151 4.31 1.19 12.91
C LYS A 151 5.04 1.74 14.14
N SER A 152 6.22 1.20 14.44
CA SER A 152 7.04 1.62 15.58
C SER A 152 8.15 2.61 15.22
N THR A 153 8.66 2.58 13.99
CA THR A 153 9.82 3.38 13.54
C THR A 153 9.75 3.72 12.04
N GLU A 154 10.59 4.67 11.62
CA GLU A 154 10.79 4.94 10.19
C GLU A 154 11.46 3.74 9.49
N GLY A 155 11.02 3.44 8.26
CA GLY A 155 11.54 2.32 7.47
C GLY A 155 10.44 1.60 6.68
N VAL A 156 10.87 0.69 5.80
CA VAL A 156 9.95 -0.11 4.98
C VAL A 156 9.06 -0.96 5.89
N SER A 157 7.75 -0.90 5.67
CA SER A 157 6.79 -1.70 6.42
C SER A 157 6.81 -3.12 5.87
N VAL A 158 7.00 -4.10 6.75
CA VAL A 158 7.11 -5.51 6.36
C VAL A 158 6.17 -6.34 7.22
N ILE A 159 5.41 -7.23 6.59
CA ILE A 159 4.60 -8.24 7.26
C ILE A 159 4.91 -9.63 6.73
N THR A 160 4.69 -10.64 7.56
CA THR A 160 4.65 -12.04 7.16
C THR A 160 3.30 -12.61 7.52
N ILE A 161 2.58 -13.13 6.53
CA ILE A 161 1.36 -13.92 6.74
C ILE A 161 1.79 -15.38 6.86
N GLU A 162 1.42 -16.03 7.97
CA GLU A 162 1.63 -17.46 8.18
C GLU A 162 0.42 -18.25 7.65
N LYS A 163 0.68 -19.31 6.88
CA LYS A 163 -0.32 -20.18 6.25
C LYS A 163 -0.04 -21.67 6.45
#